data_AF-A0A3D5WNL3-F1
#
_entry.id   AF-A0A3D5WNL3-F1
#
_cell.length_a   1.000
_cell.length_b   1.000
_cell.length_c   1.000
_cell.angle_alpha   90.00
_cell.angle_beta   90.00
_cell.angle_gamma   90.00
#
_symmetry.space_group_name_H-M   'P 1'
#
loop_
_entity.id
_entity.type
_entity.pdbx_description
1 polymer ?
#
loop_
_entity_poly.entity_id
_entity_poly.type
_entity_poly.pdbx_seq_one_letter_code
_entity_poly.pdbx_strand_id
1 'polypeptide(L)'
;MLGILGQLLLSEYGGPDGEIGASMRYLSQRYSMENRIAAGTLTDIGTEELAHLEMVATIICQLTKNLTPEEIKASGFDKYYIDH
;
A
#
# COMPACT_ATOMS: atom_id res chain seq x y z
N MET A 1 18.66 -5.47 -7.39
CA MET A 1 17.58 -6.23 -6.71
C MET A 1 16.48 -5.33 -6.15
N LEU A 2 16.80 -4.12 -5.64
CA LEU A 2 15.81 -3.18 -5.09
C LEU A 2 14.95 -2.42 -6.12
N GLY A 3 15.44 -2.14 -7.33
CA GLY A 3 14.73 -1.22 -8.25
C GLY A 3 13.33 -1.67 -8.68
N ILE A 4 13.21 -2.79 -9.41
CA ILE A 4 11.89 -3.28 -9.88
C ILE A 4 11.01 -3.73 -8.71
N LEU A 5 11.58 -4.38 -7.69
CA LEU A 5 10.80 -4.87 -6.55
C LEU A 5 10.26 -3.72 -5.69
N GLY A 6 11.08 -2.71 -5.40
CA GLY A 6 10.67 -1.52 -4.66
C GLY A 6 9.57 -0.74 -5.38
N GLN A 7 9.69 -0.64 -6.70
CA GLN A 7 8.68 -0.04 -7.55
C GLN A 7 7.31 -0.72 -7.43
N LEU A 8 7.31 -2.05 -7.43
CA LEU A 8 6.09 -2.85 -7.26
C LEU A 8 5.51 -2.67 -5.85
N LEU A 9 6.35 -2.74 -4.81
CA LEU A 9 5.90 -2.54 -3.43
C LEU A 9 5.29 -1.15 -3.18
N LEU A 10 5.82 -0.10 -3.79
CA LEU A 10 5.24 1.24 -3.70
C LEU A 10 3.90 1.35 -4.45
N SER A 11 3.76 0.63 -5.57
CA SER A 11 2.48 0.51 -6.27
C SER A 11 1.44 -0.24 -5.43
N GLU A 12 1.83 -1.31 -4.75
CA GLU A 12 0.96 -2.01 -3.80
C GLU A 12 0.62 -1.13 -2.59
N TYR A 13 1.55 -0.30 -2.11
CA TYR A 13 1.29 0.57 -0.96
C TYR A 13 0.31 1.70 -1.29
N GLY A 14 0.56 2.45 -2.38
CA GLY A 14 -0.11 3.72 -2.66
C GLY A 14 -0.64 3.89 -4.08
N GLY A 15 -0.44 2.91 -4.97
CA GLY A 15 -0.91 2.98 -6.35
C GLY A 15 -2.44 2.89 -6.47
N PRO A 16 -3.00 3.13 -7.67
CA PRO A 16 -4.45 3.11 -7.93
C PRO A 16 -5.14 1.79 -7.53
N ASP A 17 -4.41 0.69 -7.70
CA ASP A 17 -4.86 -0.67 -7.37
C ASP A 17 -4.24 -1.20 -6.07
N GLY A 18 -3.51 -0.37 -5.33
CA GLY A 18 -2.85 -0.75 -4.08
C GLY A 18 -3.79 -0.84 -2.87
N GLU A 19 -3.23 -1.28 -1.75
CA GLU A 19 -3.93 -1.64 -0.51
C GLU A 19 -4.67 -0.46 0.13
N ILE A 20 -4.11 0.75 0.06
CA ILE A 20 -4.82 1.95 0.53
C ILE A 20 -6.05 2.24 -0.33
N GLY A 21 -5.96 2.02 -1.65
CA GLY A 21 -7.08 2.15 -2.55
C GLY A 21 -8.14 1.09 -2.28
N ALA A 22 -7.74 -0.16 -2.11
CA ALA A 22 -8.64 -1.27 -1.78
C ALA A 22 -9.37 -1.05 -0.45
N SER A 23 -8.63 -0.79 0.64
CA SER A 23 -9.20 -0.50 1.96
C SER A 23 -10.21 0.64 1.91
N MET A 24 -9.85 1.77 1.30
CA MET A 24 -10.75 2.93 1.22
C MET A 24 -11.97 2.66 0.35
N ARG A 25 -11.85 1.89 -0.74
CA ARG A 25 -13.00 1.47 -1.56
C ARG A 25 -14.00 0.67 -0.72
N TYR A 26 -13.58 -0.40 -0.05
CA TYR A 26 -14.48 -1.26 0.72
C TYR A 26 -15.08 -0.53 1.94
N LEU A 27 -14.25 0.24 2.67
CA LEU A 27 -14.72 1.05 3.79
C LEU A 27 -15.68 2.18 3.38
N SER A 28 -15.59 2.66 2.14
CA SER A 28 -16.55 3.64 1.61
C SER A 28 -17.84 2.98 1.14
N GLN A 29 -17.73 1.83 0.44
CA GLN A 29 -18.88 1.08 -0.07
C GLN A 29 -19.84 0.62 1.04
N ARG A 30 -19.35 0.36 2.26
CA ARG A 30 -20.20 -0.06 3.38
C ARG A 30 -21.31 0.95 3.71
N TYR A 31 -21.12 2.24 3.44
CA TYR A 31 -22.09 3.29 3.80
C TYR A 31 -23.32 3.32 2.89
N SER A 32 -23.22 2.78 1.67
CA SER A 32 -24.33 2.66 0.73
C SER A 32 -24.86 1.22 0.60
N MET A 33 -24.32 0.27 1.37
CA MET A 33 -24.71 -1.14 1.31
C MET A 33 -25.96 -1.42 2.15
N GLU A 34 -27.07 -1.76 1.49
CA GLU A 34 -28.35 -2.05 2.14
C GLU A 34 -28.34 -3.38 2.91
N ASN A 35 -27.63 -4.39 2.40
CA ASN A 35 -27.52 -5.69 3.05
C ASN A 35 -26.50 -5.60 4.21
N ARG A 36 -26.99 -5.67 5.45
CA ARG A 36 -26.15 -5.54 6.65
C ARG A 36 -25.05 -6.60 6.78
N ILE A 37 -25.26 -7.82 6.28
CA ILE A 37 -24.22 -8.86 6.28
C ILE A 37 -23.12 -8.45 5.31
N ALA A 38 -23.48 -8.03 4.10
CA ALA A 38 -22.50 -7.56 3.12
C ALA A 38 -21.76 -6.29 3.59
N ALA A 39 -22.44 -5.36 4.27
CA ALA A 39 -21.81 -4.19 4.87
C ALA A 39 -20.78 -4.56 5.97
N GLY A 40 -21.08 -5.60 6.74
CA GLY A 40 -20.13 -6.21 7.68
C GLY A 40 -18.93 -6.78 6.96
N THR A 41 -19.15 -7.62 5.93
CA THR A 41 -18.07 -8.19 5.12
C THR A 41 -17.17 -7.13 4.47
N LEU A 42 -17.74 -6.03 3.95
CA LEU A 42 -16.97 -4.90 3.42
C LEU A 42 -16.12 -4.21 4.49
N THR A 43 -16.62 -4.16 5.73
CA THR A 43 -15.84 -3.63 6.86
C THR A 43 -14.71 -4.56 7.23
N ASP A 44 -14.95 -5.87 7.25
CA ASP A 44 -13.92 -6.88 7.55
C ASP A 44 -12.80 -6.83 6.50
N ILE A 45 -13.15 -6.92 5.21
CA ILE A 45 -12.18 -6.84 4.10
C ILE A 45 -11.43 -5.51 4.15
N GLY A 46 -12.15 -4.38 4.20
CA GLY A 46 -11.51 -3.06 4.23
C GLY A 46 -10.57 -2.85 5.41
N THR A 47 -10.80 -3.55 6.53
CA THR A 47 -9.89 -3.55 7.69
C THR A 47 -8.69 -4.47 7.49
N GLU A 48 -8.88 -5.63 6.87
CA GLU A 48 -7.79 -6.55 6.50
C GLU A 48 -6.82 -5.90 5.50
N GLU A 49 -7.33 -5.17 4.49
CA GLU A 49 -6.46 -4.45 3.54
C GLU A 49 -5.62 -3.36 4.23
N LEU A 50 -6.06 -2.79 5.37
CA LEU A 50 -5.20 -1.90 6.17
C LEU A 50 -4.05 -2.66 6.84
N ALA A 51 -4.25 -3.93 7.21
CA ALA A 51 -3.17 -4.78 7.69
C ALA A 51 -2.22 -5.17 6.55
N HIS A 52 -2.73 -5.41 5.34
CA HIS A 52 -1.87 -5.59 4.15
C HIS A 52 -1.03 -4.34 3.87
N LEU A 53 -1.62 -3.15 3.96
CA LEU A 53 -0.91 -1.89 3.85
C LEU A 53 0.24 -1.79 4.88
N GLU A 54 0.00 -2.18 6.14
CA GLU A 54 1.04 -2.23 7.19
C GLU A 54 2.15 -3.23 6.83
N MET A 55 1.81 -4.40 6.31
CA MET A 55 2.78 -5.40 5.86
C MET A 55 3.67 -4.85 4.74
N VAL A 56 3.08 -4.21 3.72
CA VAL A 56 3.83 -3.62 2.60
C VAL A 56 4.74 -2.49 3.09
N ALA A 57 4.25 -1.58 3.94
CA ALA A 57 5.08 -0.55 4.57
C ALA A 57 6.26 -1.15 5.35
N THR A 58 6.00 -2.23 6.07
CA THR A 58 7.03 -2.93 6.86
C THR A 58 8.12 -3.51 5.95
N ILE A 59 7.75 -4.12 4.82
CA ILE A 59 8.71 -4.65 3.84
C ILE A 59 9.52 -3.50 3.22
N ILE A 60 8.88 -2.40 2.82
CA ILE A 60 9.56 -1.21 2.29
C ILE A 60 10.58 -0.68 3.31
N CYS A 61 10.18 -0.57 4.58
CA CYS A 61 11.07 -0.14 5.66
C CYS A 61 12.27 -1.08 5.82
N GLN A 62 12.05 -2.39 5.85
CA GLN A 62 13.15 -3.38 5.95
C GLN A 62 14.13 -3.31 4.78
N LEU A 63 13.62 -3.10 3.57
CA LEU A 63 14.42 -3.02 2.35
C LEU A 63 15.19 -1.71 2.20
N THR A 64 14.69 -0.62 2.79
CA THR A 64 15.29 0.72 2.70
C THR A 64 16.13 1.10 3.92
N LYS A 65 16.04 0.30 5.00
CA LYS A 65 16.77 0.53 6.24
C LYS A 65 18.29 0.59 6.00
N ASN A 66 18.90 1.67 6.46
CA ASN A 66 20.34 1.94 6.40
C ASN A 66 20.93 2.12 4.99
N LEU A 67 20.10 2.30 3.95
CA LEU A 67 20.63 2.68 2.64
C LEU A 67 21.23 4.08 2.70
N THR A 68 22.39 4.24 2.07
CA THR A 68 22.99 5.55 1.83
C THR A 68 22.22 6.32 0.74
N PRO A 69 22.31 7.66 0.69
CA PRO A 69 21.69 8.45 -0.38
C PRO A 69 22.11 8.01 -1.78
N GLU A 70 23.36 7.58 -1.95
CA GLU A 70 23.89 7.05 -3.22
C GLU A 70 23.21 5.73 -3.60
N GLU A 71 22.99 4.84 -2.64
CA GLU A 71 22.29 3.57 -2.86
C GLU A 71 20.80 3.78 -3.17
N ILE A 72 20.15 4.74 -2.51
CA ILE A 72 18.76 5.13 -2.80
C ILE A 72 18.64 5.60 -4.26
N LYS A 73 19.52 6.50 -4.71
CA LYS A 73 19.55 6.96 -6.11
C LYS A 73 19.87 5.84 -7.09
N ALA A 74 20.86 5.00 -6.78
CA ALA A 74 21.22 3.87 -7.63
C ALA A 74 20.10 2.83 -7.75
N SER A 75 19.27 2.70 -6.70
CA SER A 75 18.11 1.81 -6.70
C SER A 75 16.89 2.39 -7.43
N GLY A 76 16.86 3.70 -7.71
CA GLY A 76 15.74 4.39 -8.36
C GLY A 76 14.57 4.75 -7.43
N PHE A 77 14.72 4.51 -6.12
CA PHE A 77 13.73 4.89 -5.10
C PHE A 77 13.58 6.41 -4.92
N ASP A 78 14.61 7.18 -5.28
CA ASP A 78 14.62 8.64 -5.19
C ASP A 78 13.49 9.30 -6.00
N LYS A 79 13.08 8.67 -7.11
CA LYS A 79 12.02 9.16 -7.99
C LYS A 79 10.63 9.16 -7.33
N TYR A 80 10.42 8.38 -6.27
CA TYR A 80 9.13 8.28 -5.58
C TYR A 80 8.92 9.33 -4.51
N TYR A 81 9.97 10.00 -4.04
CA TYR A 81 9.85 11.07 -3.06
C TYR A 81 9.13 12.32 -3.60
N ILE A 82 8.98 12.43 -4.91
CA ILE A 82 8.31 13.53 -5.61
C ILE A 82 6.94 13.16 -6.18
N ASP A 83 6.54 11.89 -6.03
CA ASP A 83 5.26 11.38 -6.51
C ASP A 83 4.25 11.48 -5.36
N HIS A 84 3.18 12.24 -5.57
CA HIS A 84 2.07 12.48 -4.64
C HIS A 84 0.79 12.66 -5.45
#